data_AF-V4A4P3-F1
#
_entry.id   AF-V4A4P3-F1
#
_cell.length_a   1.000
_cell.length_b   1.000
_cell.length_c   1.000
_cell.angle_alpha   90.00
_cell.angle_beta   90.00
_cell.angle_gamma   90.00
#
_symmetry.space_group_name_H-M   'P 1'
#
loop_
_entity.id
_entity.type
_entity.pdbx_description
1 polymer ?
#
loop_
_entity_poly.entity_id
_entity_poly.type
_entity_poly.pdbx_seq_one_letter_code
_entity_poly.pdbx_strand_id
1 'polypeptide(L)'
;MFFLLRNNRITVECAKHLAIGLKKNTLLKSLNLNQNAMKDEGVEAILKAIMINSSLKLLSVEEIGLNINNARLIQDISINKGIPILHGGTGGYQRNTAITSILNMFRVYLESNYNDIQSAFQMQDKEQLGILNSDEIRNCLKDHGLRMTNRMLDSLLEELDKTNTGNIFYRDLLNIAFISDHVKHRSVDHTSIHNGEMGR
;
A
#
# COMPACT_ATOMS: atom_id res chain seq x y z
N MET A 1 7.86 -25.69 -16.48
CA MET A 1 7.11 -25.10 -17.62
C MET A 1 6.71 -23.67 -17.25
N PHE A 2 6.99 -22.72 -18.13
CA PHE A 2 6.65 -21.30 -17.99
C PHE A 2 5.57 -20.97 -19.02
N PHE A 3 4.54 -20.22 -18.64
CA PHE A 3 3.49 -19.79 -19.56
C PHE A 3 3.35 -18.28 -19.50
N LEU A 4 3.58 -17.64 -20.63
CA LEU A 4 3.61 -16.18 -20.77
C LEU A 4 2.37 -15.74 -21.54
N LEU A 5 1.49 -15.03 -20.85
CA LEU A 5 0.22 -14.53 -21.37
C LEU A 5 0.10 -13.00 -21.24
N ARG A 6 1.23 -12.30 -21.13
CA ARG A 6 1.28 -10.83 -21.06
C ARG A 6 0.64 -10.18 -22.30
N ASN A 7 -0.13 -9.11 -22.09
CA ASN A 7 -0.71 -8.29 -23.17
C ASN A 7 -1.61 -9.05 -24.16
N ASN A 8 -2.43 -9.98 -23.67
CA ASN A 8 -3.35 -10.79 -24.51
C ASN A 8 -4.81 -10.37 -24.37
N ARG A 9 -5.09 -9.19 -23.79
CA ARG A 9 -6.46 -8.69 -23.55
C ARG A 9 -7.34 -9.73 -22.83
N ILE A 10 -6.77 -10.50 -21.91
CA ILE A 10 -7.52 -11.48 -21.12
C ILE A 10 -8.60 -10.73 -20.33
N THR A 11 -9.85 -11.02 -20.65
CA THR A 11 -11.03 -10.45 -19.98
C THR A 11 -11.32 -11.17 -18.68
N VAL A 12 -12.24 -10.63 -17.87
CA VAL A 12 -12.76 -11.27 -16.65
C VAL A 12 -13.18 -12.72 -16.91
N GLU A 13 -13.96 -12.96 -17.96
CA GLU A 13 -14.46 -14.30 -18.29
C GLU A 13 -13.33 -15.25 -18.73
N CYS A 14 -12.37 -14.75 -19.50
CA CYS A 14 -11.20 -15.54 -19.88
C CYS A 14 -10.35 -15.91 -18.64
N ALA A 15 -10.17 -14.98 -17.71
CA ALA A 15 -9.47 -15.23 -16.45
C ALA A 15 -10.18 -16.29 -15.58
N LYS A 16 -11.52 -16.29 -15.53
CA LYS A 16 -12.31 -17.33 -14.85
C LYS A 16 -12.09 -18.72 -15.47
N HIS A 17 -12.08 -18.81 -16.81
CA HIS A 17 -11.80 -20.08 -17.50
C HIS A 17 -10.36 -20.55 -17.25
N LEU A 18 -9.40 -19.62 -17.30
CA LEU A 18 -8.01 -19.91 -16.98
C LEU A 18 -7.87 -20.42 -15.54
N ALA A 19 -8.59 -19.82 -14.58
CA ALA A 19 -8.61 -20.26 -13.18
C ALA A 19 -9.10 -21.72 -13.03
N ILE A 20 -10.12 -22.13 -13.79
CA ILE A 20 -10.62 -23.52 -13.80
C ILE A 20 -9.52 -24.47 -14.28
N GLY A 21 -8.85 -24.14 -15.37
CA GLY A 21 -7.73 -24.93 -15.89
C GLY A 21 -6.55 -24.98 -14.92
N LEU A 22 -6.21 -23.84 -14.31
CA LEU A 22 -5.13 -23.71 -13.35
C LEU A 22 -5.36 -24.61 -12.12
N LYS A 23 -6.59 -24.73 -11.60
CA LYS A 23 -6.89 -25.63 -10.47
C LYS A 23 -6.52 -27.10 -10.74
N LYS A 24 -6.66 -27.56 -11.99
CA LYS A 24 -6.38 -28.95 -12.40
C LYS A 24 -4.95 -29.16 -12.89
N ASN A 25 -4.24 -28.09 -13.26
CA ASN A 25 -2.92 -28.19 -13.86
C ASN A 25 -1.87 -28.49 -12.78
N THR A 26 -1.12 -29.59 -12.94
CA THR A 26 -0.08 -30.01 -11.99
C THR A 26 1.36 -29.77 -12.48
N LEU A 27 1.52 -29.26 -13.70
CA LEU A 27 2.81 -29.14 -14.38
C LEU A 27 3.33 -27.70 -14.43
N LEU A 28 2.43 -26.72 -14.50
CA LEU A 28 2.79 -25.32 -14.67
C LEU A 28 3.49 -24.80 -13.41
N LYS A 29 4.70 -24.24 -13.59
CA LYS A 29 5.51 -23.71 -12.48
C LYS A 29 5.48 -22.19 -12.40
N SER A 30 5.29 -21.51 -13.52
CA SER A 30 5.30 -20.05 -13.56
C SER A 30 4.28 -19.55 -14.57
N LEU A 31 3.52 -18.53 -14.17
CA LEU A 31 2.48 -17.91 -14.98
C LEU A 31 2.66 -16.38 -14.97
N ASN A 32 2.75 -15.77 -16.15
CA ASN A 32 2.78 -14.32 -16.30
C ASN A 32 1.50 -13.84 -16.99
N LEU A 33 0.72 -13.01 -16.30
CA LEU A 33 -0.54 -12.43 -16.77
C LEU A 33 -0.48 -10.91 -16.90
N ASN A 34 0.71 -10.32 -16.93
CA ASN A 34 0.88 -8.87 -16.86
C ASN A 34 0.12 -8.15 -17.98
N GLN A 35 -0.24 -6.88 -17.75
CA GLN A 35 -0.90 -6.03 -18.76
C GLN A 35 -2.13 -6.69 -19.41
N ASN A 36 -3.02 -7.27 -18.60
CA ASN A 36 -4.29 -7.82 -19.08
C ASN A 36 -5.48 -7.11 -18.42
N ALA A 37 -6.60 -7.03 -19.16
CA ALA A 37 -7.82 -6.34 -18.74
C ALA A 37 -8.75 -7.25 -17.92
N MET A 38 -8.19 -8.00 -16.97
CA MET A 38 -8.92 -9.02 -16.21
C MET A 38 -9.84 -8.41 -15.14
N LYS A 39 -9.63 -7.12 -14.81
CA LYS A 39 -10.23 -6.41 -13.68
C LYS A 39 -10.01 -7.14 -12.34
N ASP A 40 -10.56 -6.59 -11.27
CA ASP A 40 -10.43 -7.16 -9.94
C ASP A 40 -11.02 -8.57 -9.83
N GLU A 41 -12.18 -8.79 -10.47
CA GLU A 41 -12.91 -10.06 -10.41
C GLU A 41 -12.15 -11.19 -11.11
N GLY A 42 -11.46 -10.87 -12.21
CA GLY A 42 -10.62 -11.84 -12.91
C GLY A 42 -9.36 -12.18 -12.13
N VAL A 43 -8.72 -11.21 -11.47
CA VAL A 43 -7.57 -11.47 -10.59
C VAL A 43 -7.98 -12.33 -9.40
N GLU A 44 -9.10 -12.01 -8.75
CA GLU A 44 -9.60 -12.77 -7.61
C GLU A 44 -9.83 -14.25 -7.96
N ALA A 45 -10.37 -14.51 -9.16
CA ALA A 45 -10.57 -15.88 -9.66
C ALA A 45 -9.25 -16.65 -9.79
N ILE A 46 -8.19 -16.00 -10.31
CA ILE A 46 -6.85 -16.58 -10.43
C ILE A 46 -6.25 -16.86 -9.04
N LEU A 47 -6.33 -15.90 -8.11
CA LEU A 47 -5.82 -16.07 -6.74
C LEU A 47 -6.51 -17.24 -6.02
N LYS A 48 -7.84 -17.35 -6.15
CA LYS A 48 -8.59 -18.51 -5.63
C LYS A 48 -8.18 -19.84 -6.24
N ALA A 49 -7.81 -19.85 -7.52
CA ALA A 49 -7.27 -21.06 -8.14
C ALA A 49 -5.89 -21.43 -7.60
N ILE A 50 -5.03 -20.45 -7.32
CA ILE A 50 -3.68 -20.67 -6.77
C ILE A 50 -3.73 -21.24 -5.36
N MET A 51 -4.73 -20.85 -4.55
CA MET A 51 -4.92 -21.45 -3.22
C MET A 51 -5.02 -22.97 -3.31
N ILE A 52 -5.72 -23.49 -4.33
CA ILE A 52 -5.92 -24.93 -4.56
C ILE A 52 -4.74 -25.55 -5.30
N ASN A 53 -4.15 -24.84 -6.26
CA ASN A 53 -3.05 -25.35 -7.06
C ASN A 53 -1.82 -25.67 -6.19
N SER A 54 -1.19 -26.82 -6.42
CA SER A 54 0.00 -27.28 -5.68
C SER A 54 1.30 -27.16 -6.47
N SER A 55 1.20 -26.93 -7.78
CA SER A 55 2.33 -27.00 -8.71
C SER A 55 2.98 -25.65 -9.00
N LEU A 56 2.21 -24.57 -8.99
CA LEU A 56 2.64 -23.23 -9.35
C LEU A 56 3.60 -22.69 -8.28
N LYS A 57 4.69 -22.07 -8.73
CA LYS A 57 5.77 -21.53 -7.92
C LYS A 57 6.00 -20.04 -8.14
N LEU A 58 5.41 -19.45 -9.18
CA LEU A 58 5.46 -18.01 -9.44
C LEU A 58 4.22 -17.55 -10.20
N LEU A 59 3.64 -16.44 -9.75
CA LEU A 59 2.64 -15.69 -10.49
C LEU A 59 3.13 -14.25 -10.68
N SER A 60 2.92 -13.69 -11.86
CA SER A 60 2.99 -12.24 -12.07
C SER A 60 1.68 -11.70 -12.65
N VAL A 61 1.16 -10.65 -12.02
CA VAL A 61 -0.06 -9.89 -12.37
C VAL A 61 0.23 -8.39 -12.33
N GLU A 62 1.44 -8.00 -12.72
CA GLU A 62 1.84 -6.60 -12.77
C GLU A 62 1.07 -5.85 -13.85
N GLU A 63 0.87 -4.54 -13.63
CA GLU A 63 0.11 -3.69 -14.54
C GLU A 63 -1.35 -4.15 -14.75
N ILE A 64 -1.91 -4.82 -13.74
CA ILE A 64 -3.35 -5.10 -13.60
C ILE A 64 -3.85 -4.33 -12.37
N GLY A 65 -4.99 -3.64 -12.50
CA GLY A 65 -5.59 -2.96 -11.36
C GLY A 65 -6.04 -3.95 -10.29
N LEU A 66 -5.64 -3.71 -9.05
CA LEU A 66 -6.03 -4.51 -7.89
C LEU A 66 -6.76 -3.66 -6.87
N ASN A 67 -7.86 -4.16 -6.32
CA ASN A 67 -8.47 -3.62 -5.12
C ASN A 67 -7.74 -4.09 -3.85
N ILE A 68 -8.11 -3.48 -2.72
CA ILE A 68 -7.58 -3.78 -1.38
C ILE A 68 -7.74 -5.25 -0.99
N ASN A 69 -8.84 -5.90 -1.41
CA ASN A 69 -9.13 -7.28 -1.07
C ASN A 69 -8.18 -8.24 -1.80
N ASN A 70 -7.93 -7.99 -3.08
CA ASN A 70 -7.00 -8.76 -3.90
C ASN A 70 -5.57 -8.67 -3.37
N ALA A 71 -5.12 -7.50 -2.93
CA ALA A 71 -3.79 -7.38 -2.35
C ALA A 71 -3.63 -8.09 -1.00
N ARG A 72 -4.64 -8.02 -0.13
CA ARG A 72 -4.65 -8.83 1.11
C ARG A 72 -4.58 -10.31 0.80
N LEU A 73 -5.36 -10.77 -0.17
CA LEU A 73 -5.36 -12.16 -0.61
C LEU A 73 -3.99 -12.58 -1.19
N ILE A 74 -3.30 -11.69 -1.91
CA ILE A 74 -1.94 -11.92 -2.39
C ILE A 74 -0.97 -12.11 -1.22
N GLN A 75 -1.04 -11.25 -0.20
CA GLN A 75 -0.21 -11.36 0.99
C GLN A 75 -0.45 -12.69 1.71
N ASP A 76 -1.71 -13.05 1.93
CA ASP A 76 -2.10 -14.30 2.58
C ASP A 76 -1.58 -15.52 1.80
N ILE A 77 -1.72 -15.53 0.47
CA ILE A 77 -1.23 -16.64 -0.37
C ILE A 77 0.31 -16.71 -0.35
N SER A 78 0.98 -15.55 -0.41
CA SER A 78 2.44 -15.50 -0.40
C SER A 78 3.02 -16.05 0.89
N ILE A 79 2.40 -15.72 2.04
CA ILE A 79 2.80 -16.23 3.36
C ILE A 79 2.45 -17.72 3.49
N ASN A 80 1.19 -18.11 3.21
CA ASN A 80 0.72 -19.46 3.49
C ASN A 80 1.25 -20.52 2.52
N LYS A 81 1.50 -20.15 1.26
CA LYS A 81 2.01 -21.09 0.24
C LYS A 81 3.49 -20.90 -0.07
N GLY A 82 4.12 -19.81 0.40
CA GLY A 82 5.50 -19.47 0.06
C GLY A 82 5.70 -19.22 -1.45
N ILE A 83 4.63 -18.85 -2.16
CA ILE A 83 4.68 -18.59 -3.61
C ILE A 83 4.84 -17.09 -3.81
N PRO A 84 5.89 -16.60 -4.48
CA PRO A 84 6.00 -15.22 -4.89
C PRO A 84 4.90 -14.85 -5.89
N ILE A 85 4.13 -13.82 -5.55
CA ILE A 85 3.16 -13.19 -6.46
C ILE A 85 3.63 -11.75 -6.70
N LEU A 86 4.02 -11.48 -7.94
CA LEU A 86 4.44 -10.14 -8.37
C LEU A 86 3.20 -9.34 -8.76
N HIS A 87 3.02 -8.17 -8.16
CA HIS A 87 1.85 -7.32 -8.40
C HIS A 87 2.22 -5.83 -8.29
N GLY A 88 1.41 -4.98 -8.94
CA GLY A 88 1.61 -3.52 -8.96
C GLY A 88 1.09 -2.76 -7.73
N GLY A 89 0.79 -3.43 -6.60
CA GLY A 89 0.17 -2.81 -5.41
C GLY A 89 -1.37 -2.69 -5.45
N THR A 90 -1.97 -2.12 -4.41
CA THR A 90 -3.41 -1.79 -4.33
C THR A 90 -3.71 -0.47 -5.01
N GLY A 91 -4.75 -0.43 -5.83
CA GLY A 91 -5.23 0.77 -6.52
C GLY A 91 -4.92 0.69 -8.00
N GLY A 92 -5.88 0.16 -8.77
CA GLY A 92 -5.86 0.36 -10.22
C GLY A 92 -5.64 1.83 -10.55
N TYR A 93 -4.69 2.10 -11.43
CA TYR A 93 -4.41 3.43 -11.96
C TYR A 93 -4.21 4.54 -10.91
N GLN A 94 -3.27 4.39 -9.97
CA GLN A 94 -2.44 5.53 -9.56
C GLN A 94 -0.99 5.09 -9.33
N ARG A 95 -0.06 5.85 -9.93
CA ARG A 95 1.35 5.91 -9.53
C ARG A 95 1.43 5.84 -7.99
N ASN A 96 2.00 4.80 -7.38
CA ASN A 96 2.93 4.94 -6.24
C ASN A 96 3.41 3.66 -5.49
N THR A 97 3.94 2.64 -6.16
CA THR A 97 4.73 1.62 -5.40
C THR A 97 5.99 2.22 -4.77
N ALA A 98 6.54 3.28 -5.38
CA ALA A 98 7.69 4.00 -4.86
C ALA A 98 7.36 4.84 -3.62
N ILE A 99 6.36 5.75 -3.65
CA ILE A 99 6.09 6.58 -2.46
C ILE A 99 5.57 5.75 -1.30
N THR A 100 4.77 4.71 -1.51
CA THR A 100 4.30 3.90 -0.38
C THR A 100 5.47 3.20 0.31
N SER A 101 6.47 2.75 -0.46
CA SER A 101 7.71 2.21 0.10
C SER A 101 8.53 3.29 0.81
N ILE A 102 8.61 4.50 0.23
CA ILE A 102 9.31 5.66 0.83
C ILE A 102 8.63 6.09 2.13
N LEU A 103 7.30 6.19 2.16
CA LEU A 103 6.48 6.50 3.33
C LEU A 103 6.68 5.47 4.42
N ASN A 104 6.73 4.17 4.09
CA ASN A 104 7.00 3.13 5.08
C ASN A 104 8.42 3.24 5.66
N MET A 105 9.44 3.47 4.83
CA MET A 105 10.81 3.70 5.30
C MET A 105 10.91 4.95 6.18
N PHE A 106 10.23 6.02 5.78
CA PHE A 106 10.18 7.27 6.53
C PHE A 106 9.42 7.13 7.85
N ARG A 107 8.32 6.38 7.85
CA ARG A 107 7.52 6.08 9.05
C ARG A 107 8.35 5.38 10.11
N VAL A 108 9.04 4.29 9.75
CA VAL A 108 9.90 3.55 10.67
C VAL A 108 11.01 4.44 11.26
N TYR A 109 11.56 5.34 10.45
CA TYR A 109 12.53 6.32 10.92
C TYR A 109 11.93 7.30 11.93
N LEU A 110 10.74 7.87 11.64
CA LEU A 110 10.06 8.78 12.56
C LEU A 110 9.62 8.09 13.85
N GLU A 111 9.11 6.86 13.78
CA GLU A 111 8.75 6.05 14.95
C GLU A 111 9.95 5.87 15.89
N SER A 112 11.14 5.68 15.33
CA SER A 112 12.37 5.45 16.10
C SER A 112 13.03 6.72 16.64
N ASN A 113 12.75 7.89 16.03
CA ASN A 113 13.44 9.16 16.32
C ASN A 113 12.46 10.32 16.62
N TYR A 114 11.21 10.01 16.99
CA TYR A 114 10.11 10.98 17.03
C TYR A 114 10.44 12.24 17.85
N ASN A 115 10.90 12.05 19.09
CA ASN A 115 11.15 13.14 20.03
C ASN A 115 12.29 14.06 19.55
N ASP A 116 13.35 13.47 18.99
CA ASP A 116 14.52 14.21 18.50
C ASP A 116 14.14 15.04 17.28
N ILE A 117 13.41 14.46 16.33
CA ILE A 117 12.94 15.15 15.13
C ILE A 117 11.92 16.24 15.45
N GLN A 118 11.00 15.97 16.39
CA GLN A 118 10.05 16.97 16.84
C GLN A 118 10.77 18.18 17.47
N SER A 119 11.76 17.93 18.33
CA SER A 119 12.56 18.99 18.96
C SER A 119 13.35 19.77 17.92
N ALA A 120 13.92 19.08 16.93
CA ALA A 120 14.70 19.71 15.86
C ALA A 120 13.84 20.61 14.97
N PHE A 121 12.62 20.19 14.62
CA PHE A 121 11.68 21.05 13.89
C PHE A 121 11.26 22.28 14.70
N GLN A 122 10.99 22.11 16.00
CA GLN A 122 10.68 23.24 16.88
C GLN A 122 11.85 24.23 17.01
N MET A 123 13.11 23.76 16.97
CA MET A 123 14.27 24.64 16.99
C MET A 123 14.43 25.45 15.70
N GLN A 124 13.99 24.90 14.56
CA GLN A 124 14.01 25.63 13.28
C GLN A 124 12.85 26.62 13.16
N ASP A 125 11.69 26.29 13.72
CA ASP A 125 10.50 27.14 13.74
C ASP A 125 10.62 28.25 14.81
N LYS A 126 11.47 29.24 14.53
CA LYS A 126 11.69 30.41 15.42
C LYS A 126 10.42 31.22 15.68
N GLU A 127 9.49 31.19 14.72
CA GLU A 127 8.24 31.96 14.76
C GLU A 127 7.08 31.16 15.39
N GLN A 128 7.30 29.87 15.71
CA GLN A 128 6.30 28.95 16.29
C GLN A 128 5.02 28.85 15.47
N LEU A 129 5.14 28.95 14.14
CA LEU A 129 4.01 28.91 13.22
C LEU A 129 3.51 27.48 12.96
N GLY A 130 4.28 26.46 13.34
CA GLY A 130 3.98 25.07 13.05
C GLY A 130 4.30 24.65 11.62
N ILE A 131 4.97 25.51 10.84
CA ILE A 131 5.32 25.32 9.43
C ILE A 131 6.83 25.45 9.23
N LEU A 132 7.35 24.65 8.32
CA LEU A 132 8.73 24.76 7.84
C LEU A 132 8.73 24.65 6.32
N ASN A 133 9.72 25.26 5.68
CA ASN A 133 9.88 25.07 4.24
C ASN A 133 10.54 23.72 3.91
N SER A 134 10.41 23.29 2.66
CA SER A 134 10.93 21.99 2.20
C SER A 134 12.44 21.83 2.41
N ASP A 135 13.22 22.91 2.29
CA ASP A 135 14.68 22.88 2.46
C ASP A 135 15.08 22.74 3.93
N GLU A 136 14.38 23.43 4.84
CA GLU A 136 14.56 23.32 6.30
C GLU A 136 14.26 21.92 6.79
N ILE A 137 13.13 21.35 6.35
CA ILE A 137 12.76 19.96 6.68
C ILE A 137 13.83 19.00 6.16
N ARG A 138 14.27 19.18 4.90
CA ARG A 138 15.28 18.33 4.27
C ARG A 138 16.60 18.33 5.05
N ASN A 139 17.10 19.51 5.38
CA ASN A 139 18.37 19.65 6.10
C ASN A 139 18.25 19.06 7.50
N CYS A 140 17.17 19.39 8.22
CA CYS A 140 16.92 18.86 9.55
C CYS A 140 16.91 17.32 9.57
N LEU A 141 16.17 16.68 8.66
CA LEU A 141 16.09 15.21 8.62
C LEU A 141 17.44 14.55 8.29
N LYS A 142 18.24 15.16 7.41
CA LYS A 142 19.56 14.65 7.06
C LYS A 142 20.56 14.77 8.20
N ASP A 143 20.56 15.89 8.90
CA ASP A 143 21.45 16.14 10.03
C ASP A 143 21.16 15.15 11.17
N HIS A 144 19.92 14.67 11.27
CA HIS A 144 19.48 13.64 12.22
C HIS A 144 19.56 12.21 11.66
N GLY A 145 20.35 11.99 10.60
CA GLY A 145 20.74 10.66 10.16
C GLY A 145 19.73 9.92 9.29
N LEU A 146 18.75 10.61 8.68
CA LEU A 146 17.85 9.99 7.70
C LEU A 146 18.65 9.38 6.53
N ARG A 147 18.55 8.06 6.37
CA ARG A 147 19.22 7.31 5.29
C ARG A 147 18.35 7.22 4.04
N MET A 148 18.03 8.37 3.45
CA MET A 148 17.18 8.47 2.25
C MET A 148 17.82 9.37 1.18
N THR A 149 17.59 9.06 -0.10
CA THR A 149 18.07 9.91 -1.21
C THR A 149 17.24 11.18 -1.35
N ASN A 150 17.83 12.28 -1.84
CA ASN A 150 17.10 13.54 -2.08
C ASN A 150 15.83 13.32 -2.90
N ARG A 151 15.94 12.57 -4.01
CA ARG A 151 14.81 12.27 -4.88
C ARG A 151 13.64 11.61 -4.15
N MET A 152 13.93 10.69 -3.22
CA MET A 152 12.89 10.02 -2.43
C MET A 152 12.23 10.98 -1.43
N LEU A 153 13.04 11.82 -0.78
CA LEU A 153 12.55 12.80 0.18
C LEU A 153 11.74 13.91 -0.51
N ASP A 154 12.20 14.38 -1.66
CA ASP A 154 11.51 15.38 -2.47
C ASP A 154 10.13 14.87 -2.90
N SER A 155 10.03 13.61 -3.33
CA SER A 155 8.73 12.99 -3.63
C SER A 155 7.78 12.93 -2.42
N LEU A 156 8.32 12.80 -1.20
CA LEU A 156 7.52 12.76 0.03
C LEU A 156 7.03 14.17 0.42
N LEU A 157 7.89 15.18 0.27
CA LEU A 157 7.53 16.57 0.54
C LEU A 157 6.51 17.08 -0.49
N GLU A 158 6.63 16.70 -1.76
CA GLU A 158 5.64 17.00 -2.81
C GLU A 158 4.24 16.41 -2.47
N GLU A 159 4.18 15.24 -1.83
CA GLU A 159 2.91 14.63 -1.43
C GLU A 159 2.24 15.36 -0.25
N LEU A 160 3.03 15.98 0.61
CA LEU A 160 2.56 16.78 1.74
C LEU A 160 2.18 18.21 1.33
N ASP A 161 2.93 18.83 0.41
CA ASP A 161 2.64 20.17 -0.13
C ASP A 161 1.73 20.12 -1.37
N LYS A 162 0.52 19.57 -1.22
CA LYS A 162 -0.46 19.46 -2.32
C LYS A 162 -0.87 20.81 -2.90
N THR A 163 -0.71 21.87 -2.13
CA THR A 163 -1.02 23.25 -2.53
C THR A 163 0.16 23.96 -3.19
N ASN A 164 1.34 23.30 -3.27
CA ASN A 164 2.58 23.83 -3.84
C ASN A 164 2.94 25.21 -3.27
N THR A 165 2.77 25.36 -1.97
CA THR A 165 2.99 26.60 -1.22
C THR A 165 4.45 26.78 -0.82
N GLY A 166 5.24 25.72 -0.87
CA GLY A 166 6.61 25.65 -0.37
C GLY A 166 6.71 25.52 1.15
N ASN A 167 5.59 25.58 1.86
CA ASN A 167 5.51 25.50 3.32
C ASN A 167 4.71 24.28 3.75
N ILE A 168 5.26 23.51 4.68
CA ILE A 168 4.66 22.25 5.14
C ILE A 168 4.44 22.33 6.65
N PHE A 169 3.23 21.98 7.09
CA PHE A 169 2.96 21.79 8.51
C PHE A 169 3.72 20.56 8.99
N TYR A 170 4.78 20.76 9.78
CA TYR A 170 5.62 19.63 10.24
C TYR A 170 4.84 18.68 11.17
N ARG A 171 3.71 19.13 11.76
CA ARG A 171 2.76 18.25 12.45
C ARG A 171 2.21 17.17 11.52
N ASP A 172 1.87 17.51 10.29
CA ASP A 172 1.28 16.56 9.34
C ASP A 172 2.34 15.54 8.88
N LEU A 173 3.60 15.98 8.78
CA LEU A 173 4.76 15.12 8.57
C LEU A 173 4.99 14.17 9.77
N LEU A 174 4.94 14.67 11.01
CA LEU A 174 5.10 13.86 12.22
C LEU A 174 3.93 12.88 12.41
N ASN A 175 2.72 13.22 11.96
CA ASN A 175 1.57 12.33 12.00
C ASN A 175 1.78 11.06 11.15
N ILE A 176 2.69 11.07 10.18
CA ILE A 176 3.06 9.87 9.40
C ILE A 176 3.49 8.73 10.32
N ALA A 177 4.22 9.03 11.42
CA ALA A 177 4.64 8.05 12.44
C ALA A 177 3.46 7.30 13.08
N PHE A 178 2.28 7.94 13.13
CA PHE A 178 1.08 7.40 13.77
C PHE A 178 0.03 6.92 12.76
N ILE A 179 0.34 6.94 11.46
CA ILE A 179 -0.50 6.29 10.45
C ILE A 179 -0.34 4.78 10.63
N SER A 180 -1.10 4.24 11.58
CA SER A 180 -1.43 2.82 11.67
C SER A 180 -2.31 2.47 10.47
N ASP A 181 -2.25 1.20 10.03
CA ASP A 181 -3.22 0.59 9.10
C ASP A 181 -4.65 0.66 9.68
N HIS A 182 -5.24 1.85 9.78
CA HIS A 182 -6.57 2.07 10.33
C HIS A 182 -7.66 1.61 9.34
N VAL A 183 -7.74 0.28 9.18
CA VAL A 183 -9.00 -0.47 9.16
C VAL A 183 -9.04 -1.39 10.38
N LYS A 184 -8.71 -0.85 11.56
CA LYS A 184 -9.16 -1.43 12.84
C LYS A 184 -9.77 -0.31 13.68
N HIS A 185 -11.05 -0.51 14.01
CA HIS A 185 -11.91 0.28 14.89
C HIS A 185 -12.41 1.65 14.41
N ARG A 186 -13.19 1.64 13.33
CA ARG A 186 -14.45 2.41 13.29
C ARG A 186 -15.60 1.41 13.26
N SER A 187 -15.93 0.87 14.42
CA SER A 187 -17.14 0.09 14.63
C SER A 187 -17.96 0.81 15.69
N VAL A 188 -18.87 1.65 15.19
CA VAL A 188 -20.19 1.93 15.72
C VAL A 188 -20.27 2.34 17.19
N ASP A 189 -20.15 3.63 17.44
CA ASP A 189 -21.00 4.26 18.45
C ASP A 189 -21.93 5.21 17.70
N HIS A 190 -23.16 4.75 17.47
CA HIS A 190 -24.36 5.58 17.60
C HIS A 190 -25.62 4.73 17.45
N THR A 191 -26.52 4.94 18.41
CA THR A 191 -27.96 4.69 18.42
C THR A 191 -28.48 3.30 18.77
N SER A 192 -28.86 3.14 20.04
CA SER A 192 -30.19 2.66 20.39
C SER A 192 -30.69 3.44 21.61
N ILE A 193 -31.28 4.60 21.33
CA ILE A 193 -32.32 5.18 22.18
C ILE A 193 -33.58 4.36 21.85
N HIS A 194 -34.23 3.73 22.85
CA HIS A 194 -35.62 3.98 23.27
C HIS A 194 -36.24 2.80 24.06
N ASN A 195 -36.58 3.12 25.31
CA ASN A 195 -37.81 2.80 26.07
C ASN A 195 -38.12 1.44 26.69
N GLY A 196 -38.70 1.56 27.89
CA GLY A 196 -39.33 0.54 28.74
C GLY A 196 -39.14 0.91 30.21
N GLU A 197 -39.66 2.05 30.68
CA GLU A 197 -40.93 2.15 31.42
C GLU A 197 -41.09 1.19 32.62
N MET A 198 -41.31 1.84 33.77
CA MET A 198 -42.19 1.47 34.88
C MET A 198 -41.90 0.25 35.75
N GLY A 199 -41.86 0.52 37.06
CA GLY A 199 -42.32 -0.44 38.06
C GLY A 199 -41.74 -0.17 39.43
N ARG A 200 -42.57 0.42 40.30
CA ARG A 200 -42.36 0.63 41.73
C ARG A 200 -41.96 -0.64 42.48
#